data_AF-A0A924XG92-F1
#
_entry.id   AF-A0A924XG92-F1
#
_cell.length_a   1.000
_cell.length_b   1.000
_cell.length_c   1.000
_cell.angle_alpha   90.00
_cell.angle_beta   90.00
_cell.angle_gamma   90.00
#
_symmetry.space_group_name_H-M   'P 1'
#
loop_
_entity.id
_entity.type
_entity.pdbx_description
1 polymer ?
#
loop_
_entity_poly.entity_id
_entity_poly.type
_entity_poly.pdbx_seq_one_letter_code
_entity_poly.pdbx_strand_id
1 'polypeptide(L)'
;MRTVVQNWSQSDAPGAIRFAEATGDTTVVSAAVGAWASNDPIAAADWINERHAPDDYVINSIASAWFTRDEHGAADWAMGLHDPKQRDIALSSVAQMSSYRDPASAIDLALSMTPSEERSAELRSLYVTWVSQDSAAAKRWFGDTRLLEDARRAITTDQATEVAQVGCVCP
;
A
#
# COMPACT_ATOMS: atom_id res chain seq x y z
N MET A 1 -10.66 16.54 18.64
CA MET A 1 -10.76 17.06 17.25
C MET A 1 -11.05 15.95 16.24
N ARG A 2 -10.36 14.79 16.33
CA ARG A 2 -10.57 13.62 15.46
C ARG A 2 -12.04 13.20 15.27
N THR A 3 -12.79 12.95 16.35
CA THR A 3 -14.21 12.52 16.24
C THR A 3 -15.11 13.57 15.57
N VAL A 4 -14.81 14.86 15.76
CA VAL A 4 -15.58 15.95 15.14
C VAL A 4 -15.34 15.98 13.63
N VAL A 5 -14.08 15.86 13.20
CA VAL A 5 -13.76 15.89 11.77
C VAL A 5 -14.25 14.63 11.05
N GLN A 6 -14.25 13.48 11.72
CA GLN A 6 -14.79 12.23 11.18
C GLN A 6 -16.31 12.33 10.92
N ASN A 7 -17.07 12.87 11.87
CA ASN A 7 -18.51 13.05 11.71
C ASN A 7 -18.83 14.11 10.65
N TRP A 8 -18.07 15.21 10.62
CA TRP A 8 -18.25 16.25 9.61
C TRP A 8 -17.89 15.74 8.20
N SER A 9 -16.89 14.87 8.08
CA SER A 9 -16.51 14.31 6.77
C SER A 9 -17.62 13.48 6.12
N GLN A 10 -18.65 13.05 6.87
CA GLN A 10 -19.81 12.38 6.32
C GLN A 10 -20.79 13.32 5.61
N SER A 11 -20.79 14.62 5.96
CA SER A 11 -21.70 15.62 5.39
C SER A 11 -21.01 16.62 4.48
N ASP A 12 -19.76 17.00 4.79
CA ASP A 12 -18.94 17.93 4.01
C ASP A 12 -17.46 17.60 4.21
N ALA A 13 -16.97 16.62 3.44
CA ALA A 13 -15.58 16.18 3.47
C ALA A 13 -14.58 17.29 3.06
N PRO A 14 -14.79 18.06 1.97
CA PRO A 14 -13.88 19.14 1.62
C PRO A 14 -13.76 20.21 2.71
N GLY A 15 -14.86 20.58 3.36
CA GLY A 15 -14.85 21.51 4.50
C GLY A 15 -14.13 20.93 5.72
N ALA A 16 -14.42 19.67 6.07
CA ALA A 16 -13.77 18.97 7.17
C ALA A 16 -12.25 18.86 6.97
N ILE A 17 -11.80 18.58 5.75
CA ILE A 17 -10.38 18.51 5.40
C ILE A 17 -9.72 19.88 5.46
N ARG A 18 -10.34 20.94 4.90
CA ARG A 18 -9.79 22.31 5.00
C ARG A 18 -9.65 22.76 6.45
N PHE A 19 -10.63 22.43 7.29
CA PHE A 19 -10.52 22.66 8.73
C PHE A 19 -9.36 21.88 9.35
N ALA A 20 -9.23 20.60 9.01
CA ALA A 20 -8.12 19.77 9.48
C ALA A 20 -6.75 20.36 9.09
N GLU A 21 -6.61 20.83 7.86
CA GLU A 21 -5.38 21.46 7.36
C GLU A 21 -5.03 22.74 8.12
N ALA A 22 -6.03 23.54 8.47
CA ALA A 22 -5.84 24.76 9.26
C ALA A 22 -5.31 24.48 10.68
N THR A 23 -5.41 23.24 11.18
CA THR A 23 -4.81 22.85 12.47
C THR A 23 -3.30 22.61 12.38
N GLY A 24 -2.76 22.35 11.19
CA GLY A 24 -1.38 21.91 10.99
C GLY A 24 -1.08 20.49 11.48
N ASP A 25 -2.07 19.76 11.98
CA ASP A 25 -1.93 18.40 12.49
C ASP A 25 -2.33 17.37 11.41
N THR A 26 -1.32 16.70 10.84
CA THR A 26 -1.51 15.69 9.80
C THR A 26 -2.36 14.51 10.27
N THR A 27 -2.40 14.22 11.57
CA THR A 27 -3.23 13.14 12.12
C THR A 27 -4.72 13.47 12.06
N VAL A 28 -5.07 14.77 12.11
CA VAL A 28 -6.44 15.26 11.93
C VAL A 28 -6.83 15.22 10.45
N VAL A 29 -5.90 15.58 9.56
CA VAL A 29 -6.11 15.50 8.10
C VAL A 29 -6.33 14.05 7.67
N SER A 30 -5.44 13.13 8.06
CA SER A 30 -5.61 11.69 7.80
C SER A 30 -6.93 11.15 8.33
N ALA A 31 -7.38 11.63 9.50
CA ALA A 31 -8.65 11.19 10.05
C ALA A 31 -9.86 11.66 9.23
N ALA A 32 -9.82 12.89 8.72
CA ALA A 32 -10.88 13.44 7.86
C ALA A 32 -10.92 12.69 6.53
N VAL A 33 -9.77 12.56 5.88
CA VAL A 33 -9.62 11.87 4.59
C VAL A 33 -10.00 10.41 4.71
N GLY A 34 -9.50 9.71 5.73
CA GLY A 34 -9.82 8.29 5.96
C GLY A 34 -11.31 8.08 6.25
N ALA A 35 -11.96 8.99 6.98
CA ALA A 35 -13.40 8.91 7.22
C ALA A 35 -14.20 9.10 5.94
N TRP A 36 -13.80 10.04 5.10
CA TRP A 36 -14.44 10.23 3.80
C TRP A 36 -14.24 9.01 2.89
N ALA A 37 -13.00 8.54 2.72
CA ALA A 37 -12.69 7.38 1.87
C ALA A 37 -13.35 6.08 2.36
N SER A 38 -13.57 5.94 3.66
CA SER A 38 -14.32 4.79 4.20
C SER A 38 -15.79 4.79 3.77
N ASN A 39 -16.38 5.97 3.56
CA ASN A 39 -17.77 6.13 3.14
C ASN A 39 -17.91 6.14 1.61
N ASP A 40 -17.09 6.95 0.94
CA ASP A 40 -17.10 7.16 -0.51
C ASP A 40 -15.64 7.25 -1.03
N PRO A 41 -15.01 6.10 -1.29
CA PRO A 41 -13.61 6.08 -1.71
C PRO A 41 -13.40 6.67 -3.11
N ILE A 42 -14.39 6.54 -4.01
CA ILE A 42 -14.31 7.10 -5.36
C ILE A 42 -14.28 8.62 -5.29
N ALA A 43 -15.20 9.24 -4.53
CA ALA A 43 -15.21 10.69 -4.38
C ALA A 43 -13.93 11.20 -3.70
N ALA A 44 -13.39 10.48 -2.71
CA ALA A 44 -12.13 10.84 -2.06
C ALA A 44 -10.93 10.76 -3.03
N ALA A 45 -10.91 9.75 -3.89
CA ALA A 45 -9.92 9.58 -4.94
C ALA A 45 -10.03 10.65 -6.04
N ASP A 46 -11.23 10.96 -6.51
CA ASP A 46 -11.43 12.02 -7.51
C ASP A 46 -10.94 13.37 -6.97
N TRP A 47 -11.22 13.65 -5.71
CA TRP A 47 -10.76 14.88 -5.06
C TRP A 47 -9.25 14.98 -4.92
N ILE A 48 -8.55 13.87 -4.71
CA ILE A 48 -7.07 13.92 -4.62
C ILE A 48 -6.45 14.20 -5.99
N ASN A 49 -7.10 13.79 -7.08
CA ASN A 49 -6.67 14.11 -8.44
C ASN A 49 -6.81 15.61 -8.76
N GLU A 50 -7.74 16.31 -8.11
CA GLU A 50 -7.92 17.77 -8.24
C GLU A 50 -6.87 18.57 -7.43
N ARG A 51 -6.17 17.92 -6.50
CA ARG A 51 -5.10 18.55 -5.71
C ARG A 51 -3.77 18.52 -6.47
N HIS A 52 -3.11 19.67 -6.50
CA HIS A 52 -1.73 19.74 -6.96
C HIS A 52 -0.83 19.19 -5.87
N ALA A 53 -0.16 18.06 -6.14
CA ALA A 53 0.79 17.41 -5.24
C ALA A 53 0.24 17.14 -3.82
N PRO A 54 -0.78 16.27 -3.68
CA PRO A 54 -1.24 15.80 -2.38
C PRO A 54 -0.09 15.22 -1.53
N ASP A 55 -0.16 15.44 -0.22
CA ASP A 55 0.79 14.83 0.71
C ASP A 55 0.69 13.30 0.71
N ASP A 56 1.83 12.62 0.83
CA ASP A 56 1.94 11.16 0.76
C ASP A 56 1.05 10.45 1.79
N TYR A 57 0.85 11.04 2.98
CA TYR A 57 -0.01 10.46 4.03
C TYR A 57 -1.52 10.49 3.67
N VAL A 58 -1.95 11.42 2.81
CA VAL A 58 -3.34 11.50 2.32
C VAL A 58 -3.63 10.33 1.40
N ILE A 59 -2.72 10.05 0.46
CA ILE A 59 -2.81 8.92 -0.48
C ILE A 59 -2.87 7.60 0.29
N ASN A 60 -1.96 7.41 1.26
CA ASN A 60 -1.96 6.24 2.14
C ASN A 60 -3.28 6.09 2.92
N SER A 61 -3.86 7.21 3.39
CA SER A 61 -5.12 7.18 4.13
C SER A 61 -6.29 6.73 3.26
N ILE A 62 -6.33 7.16 1.98
CA ILE A 62 -7.35 6.72 1.01
C ILE A 62 -7.14 5.25 0.67
N ALA A 63 -5.91 4.86 0.30
CA ALA A 63 -5.56 3.48 -0.04
C ALA A 63 -6.00 2.51 1.06
N SER A 64 -5.69 2.83 2.31
CA SER A 64 -5.99 1.97 3.46
C SER A 64 -7.48 1.89 3.77
N ALA A 65 -8.18 3.02 3.73
CA ALA A 65 -9.62 3.07 3.95
C ALA A 65 -10.39 2.33 2.83
N TRP A 66 -9.98 2.53 1.57
CA TRP A 66 -10.56 1.83 0.44
C TRP A 66 -10.31 0.34 0.53
N PHE A 67 -9.06 -0.11 0.75
CA PHE A 67 -8.73 -1.53 0.82
C PHE A 67 -9.56 -2.27 1.87
N THR A 68 -9.79 -1.64 3.03
CA THR A 68 -10.61 -2.22 4.11
C THR A 68 -12.06 -2.48 3.67
N ARG A 69 -12.56 -1.71 2.70
CA ARG A 69 -13.91 -1.81 2.14
C ARG A 69 -13.97 -2.70 0.90
N ASP A 70 -13.02 -2.52 -0.01
CA ASP A 70 -12.94 -3.16 -1.32
C ASP A 70 -11.47 -3.26 -1.73
N GLU A 71 -10.90 -4.45 -1.50
CA GLU A 71 -9.50 -4.75 -1.76
C GLU A 71 -9.15 -4.59 -3.25
N HIS A 72 -10.02 -5.07 -4.14
CA HIS A 72 -9.82 -5.00 -5.59
C HIS A 72 -9.98 -3.57 -6.11
N GLY A 73 -11.00 -2.84 -5.66
CA GLY A 73 -11.20 -1.45 -6.04
C GLY A 73 -10.04 -0.54 -5.62
N ALA A 74 -9.45 -0.78 -4.44
CA ALA A 74 -8.27 -0.04 -3.98
C ALA A 74 -7.04 -0.32 -4.86
N ALA A 75 -6.82 -1.57 -5.26
CA ALA A 75 -5.75 -1.94 -6.18
C ALA A 75 -5.94 -1.31 -7.57
N ASP A 76 -7.17 -1.38 -8.11
CA ASP A 76 -7.51 -0.80 -9.41
C ASP A 76 -7.32 0.73 -9.42
N TRP A 77 -7.76 1.40 -8.35
CA TRP A 77 -7.51 2.83 -8.18
C TRP A 77 -6.02 3.15 -8.11
N ALA A 78 -5.27 2.43 -7.29
CA ALA A 78 -3.83 2.64 -7.15
C ALA A 78 -3.14 2.51 -8.52
N MET A 79 -3.43 1.46 -9.28
CA MET A 79 -2.91 1.26 -10.64
C MET A 79 -3.32 2.36 -11.63
N GLY A 80 -4.50 2.94 -11.44
CA GLY A 80 -5.06 4.00 -12.30
C GLY A 80 -4.45 5.39 -12.10
N LEU A 81 -3.67 5.61 -11.04
CA LEU A 81 -3.05 6.92 -10.78
C LEU A 81 -2.01 7.27 -11.84
N HIS A 82 -2.18 8.45 -12.45
CA HIS A 82 -1.32 8.92 -13.54
C HIS A 82 0.04 9.42 -13.07
N ASP A 83 0.10 10.05 -11.89
CA ASP A 83 1.36 10.50 -11.30
C ASP A 83 2.13 9.28 -10.76
N PRO A 84 3.36 9.01 -11.24
CA PRO A 84 4.12 7.83 -10.83
C PRO A 84 4.42 7.78 -9.33
N LYS A 85 4.68 8.93 -8.69
CA LYS A 85 4.98 8.99 -7.26
C LYS A 85 3.73 8.60 -6.46
N GLN A 86 2.58 9.19 -6.80
CA GLN A 86 1.32 8.91 -6.12
C GLN A 86 0.89 7.45 -6.31
N ARG A 87 1.03 6.93 -7.54
CA ARG A 87 0.78 5.52 -7.85
C ARG A 87 1.62 4.60 -6.98
N ASP A 88 2.93 4.84 -6.91
CA ASP A 88 3.85 3.97 -6.18
C ASP A 88 3.56 4.00 -4.66
N ILE A 89 3.16 5.15 -4.11
CA ILE A 89 2.70 5.27 -2.72
C ILE A 89 1.43 4.44 -2.48
N ALA A 90 0.42 4.60 -3.35
CA ALA A 90 -0.84 3.85 -3.23
C ALA A 90 -0.61 2.34 -3.37
N LEU A 91 0.19 1.92 -4.37
CA LEU A 91 0.53 0.51 -4.60
C LEU A 91 1.28 -0.10 -3.42
N SER A 92 2.28 0.59 -2.86
CA SER A 92 2.98 0.11 -1.65
C SER A 92 2.00 -0.05 -0.48
N SER A 93 1.09 0.90 -0.28
CA SER A 93 0.08 0.81 0.78
C SER A 93 -0.84 -0.41 0.62
N VAL A 94 -1.38 -0.62 -0.58
CA VAL A 94 -2.26 -1.75 -0.89
C VAL A 94 -1.49 -3.08 -0.82
N ALA A 95 -0.25 -3.13 -1.31
CA ALA A 95 0.61 -4.31 -1.26
C ALA A 95 0.88 -4.75 0.19
N GLN A 96 1.26 -3.81 1.07
CA GLN A 96 1.48 -4.09 2.49
C GLN A 96 0.24 -4.65 3.17
N MET A 97 -0.95 -4.13 2.86
CA MET A 97 -2.20 -4.64 3.42
C MET A 97 -2.60 -6.02 2.86
N SER A 98 -2.28 -6.28 1.60
CA SER A 98 -2.52 -7.56 0.93
C SER A 98 -1.57 -8.66 1.43
N SER A 99 -0.39 -8.30 1.96
CA SER A 99 0.71 -9.23 2.29
C SER A 99 0.36 -10.39 3.23
N TYR A 100 -0.66 -10.25 4.07
CA TYR A 100 -1.13 -11.30 4.99
C TYR A 100 -2.31 -12.12 4.46
N ARG A 101 -2.99 -11.63 3.43
CA ARG A 101 -4.19 -12.27 2.85
C ARG A 101 -3.87 -12.97 1.54
N ASP A 102 -3.19 -12.25 0.66
CA ASP A 102 -2.71 -12.72 -0.63
C ASP A 102 -1.29 -12.19 -0.86
N PRO A 103 -0.28 -12.92 -0.36
CA PRO A 103 1.12 -12.52 -0.52
C PRO A 103 1.57 -12.49 -1.99
N ALA A 104 0.95 -13.27 -2.88
CA ALA A 104 1.27 -13.28 -4.30
C ALA A 104 0.81 -11.97 -4.95
N SER A 105 -0.46 -11.60 -4.73
CA SER A 105 -1.00 -10.33 -5.21
C SER A 105 -0.26 -9.13 -4.62
N ALA A 106 0.18 -9.21 -3.36
CA ALA A 106 1.00 -8.15 -2.75
C ALA A 106 2.30 -7.91 -3.52
N ILE A 107 2.99 -8.99 -3.89
CA ILE A 107 4.22 -8.87 -4.68
C ILE A 107 3.92 -8.36 -6.09
N ASP A 108 2.83 -8.80 -6.73
CA ASP A 108 2.45 -8.31 -8.07
C ASP A 108 2.14 -6.80 -8.09
N LEU A 109 1.52 -6.28 -7.02
CA LEU A 109 1.31 -4.84 -6.83
C LEU A 109 2.65 -4.09 -6.71
N ALA A 110 3.59 -4.60 -5.89
CA ALA A 110 4.92 -4.01 -5.78
C ALA A 110 5.72 -4.12 -7.10
N LEU A 111 5.51 -5.18 -7.88
CA LEU A 111 6.12 -5.32 -9.21
C LEU A 111 5.65 -4.25 -10.19
N SER A 112 4.44 -3.71 -9.99
CA SER A 112 3.82 -2.64 -10.80
C SER A 112 4.30 -1.22 -10.43
N MET A 113 5.04 -1.08 -9.33
CA MET A 113 5.69 0.18 -8.97
C MET A 113 6.84 0.50 -9.93
N THR A 114 7.25 1.78 -9.97
CA THR A 114 8.44 2.19 -10.70
C THR A 114 9.69 1.46 -10.17
N PRO A 115 10.58 0.93 -11.03
CA PRO A 115 11.86 0.35 -10.60
C PRO A 115 12.70 1.36 -9.79
N SER A 116 12.82 1.12 -8.49
CA SER A 116 13.58 1.94 -7.55
C SER A 116 14.17 1.09 -6.40
N GLU A 117 14.97 1.73 -5.55
CA GLU A 117 15.46 1.09 -4.32
C GLU A 117 14.30 0.79 -3.36
N GLU A 118 13.33 1.70 -3.25
CA GLU A 118 12.13 1.54 -2.42
C GLU A 118 11.30 0.34 -2.88
N ARG A 119 11.03 0.21 -4.19
CA ARG A 119 10.38 -0.99 -4.73
C ARG A 119 11.16 -2.26 -4.41
N SER A 120 12.49 -2.21 -4.54
CA SER A 120 13.34 -3.37 -4.26
C SER A 120 13.29 -3.78 -2.78
N ALA A 121 13.22 -2.80 -1.88
CA ALA A 121 13.04 -3.03 -0.45
C ALA A 121 11.65 -3.61 -0.13
N GLU A 122 10.60 -3.09 -0.76
CA GLU A 122 9.23 -3.57 -0.64
C GLU A 122 9.13 -5.04 -1.09
N LEU A 123 9.61 -5.37 -2.29
CA LEU A 123 9.61 -6.74 -2.82
C LEU A 123 10.28 -7.73 -1.87
N ARG A 124 11.42 -7.34 -1.28
CA ARG A 124 12.13 -8.16 -0.29
C ARG A 124 11.32 -8.34 0.99
N SER A 125 10.75 -7.26 1.51
CA SER A 125 9.92 -7.28 2.72
C SER A 125 8.70 -8.17 2.57
N LEU A 126 7.97 -8.02 1.45
CA LEU A 126 6.79 -8.83 1.12
C LEU A 126 7.14 -10.31 0.95
N TYR A 127 8.24 -10.62 0.26
CA TYR A 127 8.69 -11.99 0.10
C TYR A 127 9.11 -12.63 1.43
N VAL A 128 9.85 -11.91 2.28
CA VAL A 128 10.23 -12.39 3.63
C VAL A 128 8.98 -12.65 4.47
N THR A 129 8.02 -11.73 4.41
CA THR A 129 6.71 -11.87 5.08
C THR A 129 5.98 -13.12 4.60
N TRP A 130 5.94 -13.37 3.29
CA TRP A 130 5.35 -14.61 2.75
C TRP A 130 6.11 -15.85 3.21
N VAL A 131 7.44 -15.85 3.15
CA VAL A 131 8.26 -16.99 3.62
C VAL A 131 7.98 -17.33 5.08
N SER A 132 7.75 -16.31 5.93
CA SER A 132 7.39 -16.51 7.34
C SER A 132 6.01 -17.13 7.55
N GLN A 133 5.06 -16.89 6.63
CA GLN A 133 3.70 -17.44 6.70
C GLN A 133 3.64 -18.85 6.09
N ASP A 134 4.21 -19.01 4.89
CA ASP A 134 4.30 -20.26 4.15
C ASP A 134 5.54 -20.27 3.23
N SER A 135 6.64 -20.79 3.77
CA SER A 135 7.90 -20.92 3.03
C SER A 135 7.78 -21.78 1.78
N ALA A 136 6.93 -22.82 1.79
CA ALA A 136 6.80 -23.74 0.66
C ALA A 136 6.06 -23.07 -0.50
N ALA A 137 4.98 -22.35 -0.22
CA ALA A 137 4.26 -21.57 -1.21
C ALA A 137 5.11 -20.44 -1.79
N ALA A 138 5.81 -19.66 -0.95
CA ALA A 138 6.67 -18.57 -1.38
C ALA A 138 7.79 -19.06 -2.32
N LYS A 139 8.48 -20.15 -1.95
CA LYS A 139 9.55 -20.74 -2.77
C LYS A 139 9.03 -21.28 -4.10
N ARG A 140 7.85 -21.91 -4.11
CA ARG A 140 7.21 -22.37 -5.36
C ARG A 140 6.87 -21.19 -6.27
N TRP A 141 6.20 -20.17 -5.74
CA TRP A 141 5.88 -18.97 -6.50
C TRP A 141 7.14 -18.31 -7.07
N PHE A 142 8.21 -18.18 -6.29
CA PHE A 142 9.48 -17.59 -6.76
C PHE A 142 10.16 -18.42 -7.86
N GLY A 143 10.02 -19.74 -7.82
CA GLY A 143 10.56 -20.65 -8.84
C GLY A 143 9.76 -20.65 -10.14
N ASP A 144 8.44 -20.56 -10.03
CA ASP A 144 7.51 -20.65 -11.17
C ASP A 144 7.30 -19.29 -11.87
N THR A 145 7.44 -18.18 -11.12
CA THR A 145 7.19 -16.82 -11.63
C THR A 145 8.36 -16.31 -12.45
N ARG A 146 8.07 -15.84 -13.66
CA ARG A 146 9.08 -15.21 -14.54
C ARG A 146 9.30 -13.76 -14.14
N LEU A 147 10.14 -13.54 -13.14
CA LEU A 147 10.56 -12.22 -12.68
C LEU A 147 11.60 -11.60 -13.62
N LEU A 148 11.58 -10.27 -13.73
CA LEU A 148 12.68 -9.51 -14.30
C LEU A 148 13.93 -9.61 -13.40
N GLU A 149 15.12 -9.47 -14.00
CA GLU A 149 16.39 -9.65 -13.31
C GLU A 149 16.57 -8.72 -12.09
N ASP A 150 16.09 -7.48 -12.17
CA ASP A 150 16.10 -6.52 -11.06
C ASP A 150 15.25 -7.01 -9.89
N ALA A 151 14.00 -7.40 -10.13
CA ALA A 151 13.09 -7.91 -9.12
C ALA A 151 13.59 -9.22 -8.51
N ARG A 152 14.14 -10.11 -9.35
CA ARG A 152 14.73 -11.37 -8.89
C ARG A 152 15.91 -11.11 -7.95
N ARG A 153 16.81 -10.19 -8.32
CA ARG A 153 17.94 -9.78 -7.46
C ARG A 153 17.48 -9.15 -6.15
N ALA A 154 16.44 -8.32 -6.18
CA ALA A 154 15.91 -7.69 -4.97
C ALA A 154 15.46 -8.73 -3.94
N ILE A 155 14.73 -9.75 -4.39
CA ILE A 155 14.23 -10.85 -3.55
C ILE A 155 15.37 -11.76 -3.09
N THR A 156 16.41 -12.02 -3.89
CA THR A 156 17.51 -12.93 -3.50
C THR A 156 18.64 -12.25 -2.72
N THR A 157 18.54 -10.96 -2.41
CA THR A 157 19.58 -10.28 -1.64
C THR A 157 19.66 -10.92 -0.23
N ASP A 158 20.88 -11.23 0.19
CA ASP A 158 21.35 -12.08 1.32
C ASP A 158 20.38 -12.28 2.52
N GLN A 159 19.68 -11.22 2.95
CA GLN A 159 18.73 -11.24 4.07
C GLN A 159 17.49 -12.13 3.85
N ALA A 160 17.03 -12.33 2.62
CA ALA A 160 15.82 -13.11 2.34
C ALA A 160 16.09 -14.62 2.15
N THR A 161 17.33 -14.99 1.79
CA THR A 161 17.75 -16.39 1.58
C THR A 161 18.29 -17.05 2.85
N GLU A 162 18.82 -16.29 3.80
CA GLU A 162 19.34 -16.86 5.06
C GLU A 162 18.20 -17.47 5.91
N VAL A 163 17.04 -16.81 5.98
CA VAL A 163 15.83 -17.36 6.64
C VAL A 163 15.32 -18.64 5.97
N ALA A 164 15.57 -18.81 4.67
CA ALA A 164 15.21 -20.01 3.93
C ALA A 164 16.16 -21.20 4.17
N GLN A 165 17.37 -20.96 4.69
CA GLN A 165 18.36 -21.98 5.04
C GLN A 165 18.33 -22.37 6.53
N VAL A 166 17.98 -21.45 7.43
CA VAL A 166 17.98 -21.70 8.89
C VAL A 166 16.86 -22.68 9.33
N GLY A 167 15.85 -22.92 8.50
CA GLY A 167 14.78 -23.91 8.75
C GLY A 167 15.18 -25.39 8.57
N CYS A 168 16.41 -25.69 8.12
CA CYS A 168 16.92 -27.05 7.92
C CYS A 168 18.02 -27.41 8.93
N VAL A 169 17.80 -27.19 10.22
CA VAL A 169 18.63 -27.78 11.28
C VAL A 169 17.71 -28.52 12.26
N CYS A 170 17.50 -29.81 12.01
CA CYS A 170 17.06 -30.74 13.05
C CYS A 170 18.31 -31.34 13.73
N PRO A 171 18.29 -31.57 15.06
CA PRO A 171 19.37 -32.23 15.80
C PRO A 171 19.52 -33.71 15.46
#